data_AF-A0A1R0KZ06-F1
#
_entry.id   AF-A0A1R0KZ06-F1
#
_cell.length_a   1.000
_cell.length_b   1.000
_cell.length_c   1.000
_cell.angle_alpha   90.00
_cell.angle_beta   90.00
_cell.angle_gamma   90.00
#
_symmetry.space_group_name_H-M   'P 1'
#
loop_
_entity.id
_entity.type
_entity.pdbx_description
1 polymer ?
#
loop_
_entity_poly.entity_id
_entity_poly.type
_entity_poly.pdbx_seq_one_letter_code
_entity_poly.pdbx_strand_id
1 'polypeptide(L)'
;MSAELSAEALAGLSPTQKKVRLGEALFPLVQGHQPILAGQITGKLLEIDESELLGLLENDLLLKSKVDEVTKKLAQAAPPDATGQGAT
;
A
#
# COMPACT_ATOMS: atom_id res chain seq x y z
N MET A 1 9.76 15.64 18.57
CA MET A 1 8.60 15.95 17.70
C MET A 1 8.57 14.93 16.59
N SER A 2 7.94 13.78 16.85
CA SER A 2 7.67 12.77 15.83
C SER A 2 6.51 13.30 15.01
N ALA A 3 6.72 13.57 13.73
CA ALA A 3 5.68 14.11 12.87
C ALA A 3 4.63 13.02 12.62
N GLU A 4 3.58 13.01 13.44
CA GLU A 4 2.37 12.23 13.20
C GLU A 4 1.77 12.72 11.88
N LEU A 5 1.65 11.84 10.88
CA LEU A 5 1.04 12.18 9.60
C LEU A 5 -0.38 12.71 9.85
N SER A 6 -0.51 14.03 9.83
CA SER A 6 -1.77 14.74 10.04
C SER A 6 -2.17 15.42 8.74
N ALA A 7 -3.47 15.51 8.45
CA ALA A 7 -3.98 16.16 7.24
C ALA A 7 -3.43 17.61 7.07
N GLU A 8 -3.19 18.31 8.18
CA GLU A 8 -2.57 19.64 8.21
C GLU A 8 -1.08 19.63 7.81
N ALA A 9 -0.33 18.60 8.23
CA ALA A 9 1.06 18.42 7.85
C ALA A 9 1.19 18.10 6.34
N LEU A 10 0.18 17.43 5.78
CA LEU A 10 0.06 17.19 4.36
C LEU A 10 -0.39 18.46 3.61
N ALA A 11 -1.31 19.26 4.16
CA ALA A 11 -1.90 20.43 3.49
C ALA A 11 -0.87 21.47 3.01
N GLY A 12 0.26 21.62 3.70
CA GLY A 12 1.37 22.50 3.28
C GLY A 12 2.29 21.92 2.20
N LEU A 13 2.13 20.64 1.84
CA LEU A 13 3.00 19.93 0.89
C LEU A 13 2.39 19.90 -0.51
N SER A 14 3.27 19.90 -1.51
CA SER A 14 2.90 19.65 -2.90
C SER A 14 2.30 18.24 -3.07
N PRO A 15 1.39 18.02 -4.03
CA PRO A 15 0.70 16.72 -4.20
C PRO A 15 1.66 15.54 -4.32
N THR A 16 2.80 15.74 -4.98
CA THR A 16 3.87 14.73 -5.06
C THR A 16 4.46 14.39 -3.69
N GLN A 17 4.74 15.40 -2.86
CA GLN A 17 5.31 15.19 -1.53
C GLN A 17 4.32 14.52 -0.58
N LYS A 18 3.03 14.84 -0.69
CA LYS A 18 1.98 14.17 0.09
C LYS A 18 1.94 12.67 -0.20
N LYS A 19 1.97 12.29 -1.49
CA LYS A 19 2.06 10.87 -1.90
C LYS A 19 3.32 10.18 -1.38
N VAL A 20 4.47 10.85 -1.41
CA VAL A 20 5.71 10.30 -0.84
C VAL A 20 5.54 10.01 0.65
N ARG A 21 5.00 10.95 1.44
CA ARG A 21 4.79 10.77 2.88
C ARG A 21 3.78 9.68 3.20
N LEU A 22 2.66 9.65 2.47
CA LEU A 22 1.68 8.57 2.60
C LEU A 22 2.29 7.22 2.25
N GLY A 23 3.15 7.17 1.24
CA GLY A 23 3.86 5.96 0.82
C GLY A 23 4.80 5.44 1.89
N GLU A 24 5.60 6.32 2.49
CA GLU A 24 6.49 5.95 3.60
C GLU A 24 5.72 5.45 4.82
N ALA A 25 4.51 5.98 5.07
CA ALA A 25 3.65 5.53 6.15
C ALA A 25 2.93 4.20 5.85
N LEU A 26 2.46 4.01 4.62
CA LEU A 26 1.73 2.81 4.19
C LEU A 26 2.66 1.62 3.98
N PHE A 27 3.88 1.86 3.48
CA PHE A 27 4.83 0.80 3.16
C PHE A 27 5.05 -0.21 4.30
N PRO A 28 5.38 0.19 5.55
CA PRO A 28 5.57 -0.78 6.63
C PRO A 28 4.29 -1.54 7.00
N LEU A 29 3.12 -0.91 6.88
CA LEU A 29 1.83 -1.56 7.14
C LEU A 29 1.52 -2.61 6.08
N VAL A 30 1.66 -2.24 4.80
CA VAL A 30 1.52 -3.16 3.66
C VAL A 30 2.54 -4.29 3.76
N GLN A 31 3.79 -3.99 4.14
CA GLN A 31 4.85 -4.98 4.33
C GLN A 31 4.52 -5.98 5.44
N GLY A 32 3.84 -5.56 6.50
CA GLY A 32 3.33 -6.44 7.55
C GLY A 32 2.33 -7.49 7.04
N HIS A 33 1.52 -7.14 6.03
CA HIS A 33 0.57 -8.06 5.41
C HIS A 33 1.16 -8.85 4.23
N GLN A 34 1.92 -8.19 3.35
CA GLN A 34 2.46 -8.76 2.13
C GLN A 34 3.89 -8.27 1.86
N PRO A 35 4.91 -8.88 2.51
CA PRO A 35 6.29 -8.40 2.43
C PRO A 35 6.92 -8.55 1.04
N ILE A 36 6.49 -9.56 0.27
CA ILE A 36 7.04 -9.89 -1.06
C ILE A 36 6.71 -8.80 -2.09
N LEU A 37 5.47 -8.31 -2.08
CA LEU A 37 4.95 -7.37 -3.07
C LEU A 37 4.73 -5.96 -2.49
N ALA A 38 5.21 -5.70 -1.28
CA ALA A 38 4.93 -4.47 -0.54
C ALA A 38 5.21 -3.20 -1.35
N GLY A 39 6.34 -3.15 -2.05
CA GLY A 39 6.70 -1.99 -2.89
C GLY A 39 5.74 -1.78 -4.07
N GLN A 40 5.36 -2.86 -4.76
CA GLN A 40 4.43 -2.78 -5.89
C GLN A 40 3.01 -2.45 -5.45
N ILE A 41 2.55 -3.05 -4.34
CA ILE A 41 1.23 -2.80 -3.77
C ILE A 41 1.17 -1.36 -3.26
N THR A 42 2.16 -0.90 -2.50
CA THR A 42 2.23 0.49 -2.04
C THR A 42 2.22 1.45 -3.21
N GLY A 43 2.99 1.17 -4.28
CA GLY A 43 2.98 1.97 -5.50
C GLY A 43 1.59 2.05 -6.16
N LYS A 44 0.87 0.92 -6.25
CA LYS A 44 -0.52 0.84 -6.74
C LYS A 44 -1.49 1.60 -5.85
N LEU A 45 -1.33 1.53 -4.53
CA LEU A 45 -2.13 2.29 -3.57
C LEU A 45 -1.84 3.79 -3.70
N LEU A 46 -0.62 4.22 -3.98
CA LEU A 46 -0.35 5.65 -4.19
C LEU A 46 -1.00 6.25 -5.43
N GLU A 47 -1.63 5.44 -6.29
CA GLU A 47 -2.39 5.90 -7.45
C GLU A 47 -3.80 6.40 -7.08
N ILE A 48 -4.38 5.98 -5.95
CA ILE A 48 -5.70 6.44 -5.46
C ILE A 48 -5.62 7.80 -4.73
N ASP A 49 -6.80 8.36 -4.43
CA ASP A 49 -6.96 9.66 -3.77
C ASP A 49 -6.41 9.69 -2.34
N GLU A 50 -5.94 10.88 -1.94
CA GLU A 50 -5.38 11.15 -0.60
C GLU A 50 -6.34 10.77 0.53
N SER A 51 -7.63 11.10 0.39
CA SER A 51 -8.65 10.77 1.40
C SER A 51 -8.83 9.26 1.58
N GLU A 52 -8.72 8.47 0.50
CA GLU A 52 -8.74 7.01 0.61
C GLU A 52 -7.49 6.50 1.32
N LEU A 53 -6.30 7.02 0.96
CA LEU A 53 -5.04 6.62 1.57
C LEU A 53 -4.99 6.91 3.06
N LEU A 54 -5.52 8.06 3.49
CA LEU A 54 -5.68 8.38 4.91
C LEU A 54 -6.62 7.39 5.60
N GLY A 55 -7.76 7.06 4.98
CA GLY A 55 -8.67 6.04 5.50
C GLY A 55 -8.03 4.65 5.64
N LEU A 56 -7.10 4.29 4.74
CA LEU A 56 -6.33 3.04 4.85
C LEU A 56 -5.34 3.07 6.02
N LEU A 57 -4.74 4.22 6.31
CA LEU A 57 -3.85 4.40 7.47
C LEU A 57 -4.62 4.32 8.80
N GLU A 58 -5.87 4.80 8.82
CA GLU A 58 -6.73 4.78 10.01
C GLU A 58 -7.42 3.42 10.22
N ASN A 59 -7.48 2.57 9.19
CA ASN A 59 -8.24 1.32 9.22
C ASN A 59 -7.47 0.12 8.63
N ASP A 60 -6.89 -0.68 9.52
CA ASP A 60 -6.12 -1.89 9.16
C ASP A 60 -6.92 -2.92 8.36
N LEU A 61 -8.21 -3.10 8.68
CA LEU A 61 -9.08 -4.04 7.94
C LEU A 61 -9.28 -3.58 6.49
N LEU A 62 -9.48 -2.28 6.29
CA LEU A 62 -9.61 -1.69 4.96
C LEU A 62 -8.30 -1.81 4.19
N LEU A 63 -7.16 -1.52 4.84
CA LEU A 63 -5.84 -1.68 4.28
C LEU A 63 -5.62 -3.11 3.79
N LYS A 64 -5.82 -4.11 4.67
CA LYS A 64 -5.69 -5.52 4.33
C LYS A 64 -6.56 -5.91 3.14
N SER A 65 -7.82 -5.47 3.13
CA SER A 65 -8.75 -5.80 2.04
C SER A 65 -8.28 -5.21 0.70
N LYS A 66 -7.73 -4.00 0.72
CA LYS A 66 -7.18 -3.34 -0.47
C LYS A 66 -5.87 -4.00 -0.92
N VAL A 67 -5.00 -4.34 0.03
CA VAL A 67 -3.74 -5.08 -0.21
C VAL A 67 -4.04 -6.41 -0.89
N ASP A 68 -5.03 -7.17 -0.43
CA ASP A 68 -5.44 -8.43 -1.05
C ASP A 68 -5.93 -8.24 -2.49
N GLU A 69 -6.79 -7.23 -2.72
CA GLU A 69 -7.31 -6.94 -4.06
C GLU A 69 -6.19 -6.57 -5.05
N VAL A 70 -5.26 -5.70 -4.63
CA VAL A 70 -4.10 -5.31 -5.42
C VAL A 70 -3.15 -6.48 -5.63
N THR A 71 -2.92 -7.29 -4.60
CA THR A 71 -2.11 -8.52 -4.69
C THR A 71 -2.68 -9.46 -5.73
N LYS A 72 -4.00 -9.68 -5.72
CA LYS A 72 -4.69 -10.52 -6.69
C LYS A 72 -4.62 -9.94 -8.10
N LYS A 73 -4.69 -8.61 -8.26
CA LYS A 73 -4.48 -7.94 -9.55
C LYS A 73 -3.04 -8.12 -10.06
N LEU A 74 -2.05 -7.99 -9.19
CA LEU A 74 -0.65 -8.20 -9.52
C LEU A 74 -0.35 -9.66 -9.85
N ALA A 75 -0.95 -10.61 -9.12
CA ALA A 75 -0.86 -12.04 -9.39
C ALA A 75 -1.49 -12.45 -10.73
N GLN A 76 -2.51 -11.72 -11.20
CA GLN A 76 -3.10 -11.91 -12.53
C GLN A 76 -2.28 -11.25 -13.65
N ALA A 77 -1.53 -10.19 -13.33
CA ALA A 77 -0.65 -9.50 -14.28
C ALA A 77 0.73 -10.18 -14.40
N ALA A 78 1.16 -10.90 -13.37
CA ALA A 78 2.34 -11.76 -13.42
C ALA A 78 1.97 -13.08 -14.12
N PRO A 79 2.74 -13.54 -15.13
CA PRO A 79 2.55 -14.88 -15.65
C PRO A 79 2.75 -15.91 -14.53
N PRO A 80 1.98 -17.01 -14.51
CA PRO A 80 2.13 -18.08 -13.55
C PRO A 80 3.40 -18.88 -13.87
N ASP A 81 4.56 -18.37 -13.47
CA ASP A 81 5.80 -19.14 -13.53
C ASP A 81 6.52 -19.05 -12.18
N ALA A 82 6.85 -20.23 -11.65
CA ALA A 82 7.48 -20.51 -10.35
C ALA A 82 6.58 -20.59 -9.09
N THR A 83 5.75 -21.64 -9.02
CA THR A 83 6.01 -22.72 -8.04
C THR A 83 5.41 -24.02 -8.58
N GLY A 84 6.31 -24.86 -9.09
CA GLY A 84 6.00 -26.26 -9.36
C GLY A 84 5.95 -27.07 -8.06
N GLN A 85 4.97 -27.97 -8.02
CA GLN A 85 5.10 -29.36 -7.61
C GLN A 85 5.12 -29.70 -6.11
N GLY A 86 4.10 -30.48 -5.70
CA GLY A 86 4.18 -31.38 -4.56
C GLY A 86 2.85 -31.75 -3.91
N ALA A 87 2.15 -32.77 -4.42
CA ALA A 87 1.58 -33.88 -3.65
C ALA A 87 0.65 -34.75 -4.51
N THR A 88 1.16 -35.95 -4.83
CA THR A 88 0.49 -37.26 -5.02
C THR A 88 -0.90 -37.33 -5.65
#